data_AF-A0A258QI35-F1
#
_entry.id   AF-A0A258QI35-F1
#
_cell.length_a   1.000
_cell.length_b   1.000
_cell.length_c   1.000
_cell.angle_alpha   90.00
_cell.angle_beta   90.00
_cell.angle_gamma   90.00
#
_symmetry.space_group_name_H-M   'P 1'
#
loop_
_entity.id
_entity.type
_entity.pdbx_description
1 polymer ?
#
loop_
_entity_poly.entity_id
_entity_poly.type
_entity_poly.pdbx_seq_one_letter_code
_entity_poly.pdbx_strand_id
1 'polypeptide(L)'
;MDILTPLLNQTWFIALMAITLIGAVLSAVHHAEVIAHKTGEPYGTLVLAISVTIIEASLIIAMMFAGHEGAEFIARDAVFATVMIVMNGVIGLCIFMGGFKHHEMSFRNEGTNSALAVLTALATFILVMPMVTVSTPGPDFTKGQLAFAGVASFALYGAFIFFQTVSHRDYYLPKAEDQKTNSETHAEKPSNLKTGTSLVLLLVSLAAVVGLAEALNPAIEAGVKAAGAPKTVVGIAIAMLVLLPEGFA
;
A
#
# COMPACT_ATOMS: atom_id res chain seq x y z
N MET A 1 -28.40 0.25 -14.47
CA MET A 1 -27.74 0.95 -13.35
C MET A 1 -28.76 1.58 -12.38
N ASP A 2 -30.06 1.61 -12.70
CA ASP A 2 -31.08 2.35 -11.93
C ASP A 2 -31.64 1.66 -10.67
N ILE A 3 -31.33 0.38 -10.44
CA ILE A 3 -31.80 -0.36 -9.25
C ILE A 3 -30.81 -0.22 -8.07
N LEU A 4 -29.53 0.05 -8.36
CA LEU A 4 -28.48 0.16 -7.35
C LEU A 4 -28.46 1.54 -6.67
N THR A 5 -28.84 2.60 -7.38
CA THR A 5 -28.85 3.97 -6.86
C THR A 5 -29.69 4.18 -5.58
N PRO A 6 -30.91 3.62 -5.43
CA PRO A 6 -31.64 3.74 -4.16
C PRO A 6 -31.03 2.89 -3.03
N LEU A 7 -30.39 1.77 -3.35
CA LEU A 7 -29.73 0.89 -2.37
C LEU A 7 -28.43 1.52 -1.85
N LEU A 8 -27.68 2.19 -2.71
CA LEU A 8 -26.43 2.90 -2.38
C LEU A 8 -26.60 3.99 -1.32
N ASN A 9 -27.83 4.46 -1.08
CA ASN A 9 -28.13 5.47 -0.07
C ASN A 9 -28.60 4.88 1.27
N GLN A 10 -28.77 3.55 1.36
CA GLN A 10 -29.23 2.88 2.58
C GLN A 10 -28.03 2.49 3.46
N THR A 11 -28.05 2.90 4.73
CA THR A 11 -26.94 2.69 5.67
C THR A 11 -26.54 1.23 5.84
N TRP A 12 -27.50 0.30 5.86
CA TRP A 12 -27.20 -1.13 5.99
C TRP A 12 -26.49 -1.70 4.75
N PHE A 13 -26.80 -1.19 3.56
CA PHE A 13 -26.16 -1.62 2.31
C PHE A 13 -24.75 -1.06 2.21
N ILE A 14 -24.53 0.20 2.61
CA ILE A 14 -23.20 0.80 2.75
C ILE A 14 -22.34 -0.01 3.72
N ALA A 15 -22.88 -0.36 4.89
CA ALA A 15 -22.16 -1.18 5.87
C ALA A 15 -21.80 -2.57 5.30
N LEU A 16 -22.72 -3.21 4.58
CA LEU A 16 -22.47 -4.50 3.94
C LEU A 16 -21.38 -4.41 2.86
N MET A 17 -21.41 -3.37 2.02
CA MET A 17 -20.35 -3.13 1.04
C MET A 17 -19.00 -2.88 1.70
N ALA A 18 -18.96 -2.10 2.79
CA ALA A 18 -17.72 -1.82 3.53
C ALA A 18 -17.11 -3.11 4.13
N ILE A 19 -17.95 -3.96 4.73
CA ILE A 19 -17.51 -5.28 5.24
C ILE A 19 -17.00 -6.16 4.08
N THR A 20 -17.71 -6.15 2.96
CA THR A 20 -17.32 -6.92 1.77
C THR A 20 -16.00 -6.41 1.19
N LEU A 21 -15.78 -5.10 1.18
CA LEU A 21 -14.52 -4.48 0.75
C LEU A 21 -13.35 -4.94 1.63
N ILE A 22 -13.51 -4.90 2.96
CA ILE A 22 -12.49 -5.39 3.89
C ILE A 22 -12.21 -6.87 3.63
N GLY A 23 -13.24 -7.70 3.46
CA GLY A 23 -13.09 -9.12 3.13
C GLY A 23 -12.35 -9.35 1.81
N ALA A 24 -12.63 -8.53 0.79
CA ALA A 24 -11.95 -8.59 -0.51
C ALA A 24 -10.47 -8.18 -0.41
N VAL A 25 -10.14 -7.15 0.37
CA VAL A 25 -8.75 -6.75 0.65
C VAL A 25 -8.00 -7.86 1.37
N LEU A 26 -8.58 -8.43 2.43
CA LEU A 26 -7.96 -9.55 3.17
C LEU A 26 -7.77 -10.79 2.29
N SER A 27 -8.74 -11.09 1.42
CA SER A 27 -8.63 -12.19 0.45
C SER A 27 -7.52 -11.93 -0.57
N ALA A 28 -7.37 -10.70 -1.06
CA ALA A 28 -6.32 -10.32 -1.99
C ALA A 28 -4.94 -10.54 -1.36
N VAL A 29 -4.73 -10.04 -0.14
CA VAL A 29 -3.47 -10.20 0.59
C VAL A 29 -3.17 -11.67 0.85
N HIS A 30 -4.16 -12.46 1.30
CA HIS A 30 -3.99 -13.89 1.51
C HIS A 30 -3.55 -14.62 0.22
N HIS A 31 -4.16 -14.32 -0.92
CA HIS A 31 -3.75 -14.94 -2.18
C HIS A 31 -2.38 -14.46 -2.66
N ALA A 32 -2.02 -13.19 -2.42
CA ALA A 32 -0.69 -12.66 -2.68
C ALA A 32 0.36 -13.37 -1.82
N GLU A 33 0.10 -13.63 -0.54
CA GLU A 33 0.97 -14.40 0.36
C GLU A 33 1.16 -15.84 -0.10
N VAL A 34 0.10 -16.52 -0.53
CA VAL A 34 0.20 -17.89 -1.06
C VAL A 34 1.09 -17.94 -2.31
N ILE A 35 1.01 -16.93 -3.17
CA ILE A 35 1.91 -16.81 -4.33
C ILE A 35 3.33 -16.50 -3.85
N ALA A 36 3.48 -15.58 -2.90
CA ALA A 36 4.77 -15.16 -2.35
C ALA A 36 5.54 -16.33 -1.72
N HIS A 37 4.85 -17.18 -0.97
CA HIS A 37 5.42 -18.38 -0.35
C HIS A 37 5.90 -19.40 -1.39
N LYS A 38 5.24 -19.45 -2.56
CA LYS A 38 5.69 -20.32 -3.67
C LYS A 38 6.89 -19.74 -4.41
N THR A 39 6.90 -18.42 -4.65
CA THR A 39 7.98 -17.73 -5.38
C THR A 39 9.26 -17.62 -4.55
N GLY A 40 9.13 -17.53 -3.23
CA GLY A 40 10.24 -17.37 -2.29
C GLY A 40 10.93 -16.01 -2.39
N GLU A 41 11.81 -15.72 -1.44
CA GLU A 41 12.49 -14.42 -1.38
C GLU A 41 13.60 -14.25 -2.44
N PRO A 42 13.76 -13.03 -3.02
CA PRO A 42 13.09 -11.76 -2.71
C PRO A 42 11.77 -11.52 -3.49
N TYR A 43 11.43 -12.40 -4.42
CA TYR A 43 10.28 -12.20 -5.31
C TYR A 43 8.94 -12.29 -4.60
N GLY A 44 8.86 -13.08 -3.52
CA GLY A 44 7.66 -13.16 -2.69
C GLY A 44 7.28 -11.82 -2.08
N THR A 45 8.23 -11.14 -1.43
CA THR A 45 8.04 -9.77 -0.93
C THR A 45 7.56 -8.83 -2.03
N LEU A 46 8.11 -8.94 -3.26
CA LEU A 46 7.68 -8.10 -4.38
C LEU A 46 6.23 -8.37 -4.81
N VAL A 47 5.81 -9.63 -4.86
CA VAL A 47 4.42 -9.99 -5.23
C VAL A 47 3.44 -9.39 -4.23
N LEU A 48 3.75 -9.48 -2.93
CA LEU A 48 2.92 -8.91 -1.88
C LEU A 48 2.84 -7.37 -2.02
N ALA A 49 4.00 -6.71 -2.09
CA ALA A 49 4.09 -5.25 -2.22
C ALA A 49 3.38 -4.71 -3.46
N ILE A 50 3.54 -5.37 -4.61
CA ILE A 50 2.85 -4.99 -5.86
C ILE A 50 1.34 -5.18 -5.72
N SER A 51 0.87 -6.25 -5.07
CA SER A 51 -0.57 -6.48 -4.89
C SER A 51 -1.22 -5.38 -4.05
N VAL A 52 -0.59 -5.03 -2.92
CA VAL A 52 -1.07 -3.97 -2.02
C VAL A 52 -1.02 -2.59 -2.70
N THR A 53 0.07 -2.27 -3.40
CA THR A 53 0.19 -0.99 -4.12
C THR A 53 -0.78 -0.88 -5.30
N ILE A 54 -1.12 -1.99 -5.97
CA ILE A 54 -2.18 -1.99 -7.00
C ILE A 54 -3.53 -1.63 -6.37
N ILE A 55 -3.86 -2.20 -5.20
CA ILE A 55 -5.08 -1.83 -4.48
C ILE A 55 -5.06 -0.33 -4.19
N GLU A 56 -4.02 0.17 -3.54
CA GLU A 56 -3.87 1.58 -3.18
C GLU A 56 -4.00 2.52 -4.38
N ALA A 57 -3.22 2.26 -5.43
CA ALA A 57 -3.20 3.09 -6.63
C ALA A 57 -4.55 3.08 -7.33
N SER A 58 -5.23 1.93 -7.40
CA SER A 58 -6.55 1.83 -8.03
C SER A 58 -7.61 2.59 -7.23
N LEU A 59 -7.56 2.53 -5.90
CA LEU A 59 -8.43 3.32 -5.03
C LEU A 59 -8.21 4.82 -5.24
N ILE A 60 -6.96 5.27 -5.23
CA ILE A 60 -6.61 6.67 -5.49
C ILE A 60 -7.13 7.12 -6.86
N ILE A 61 -6.88 6.34 -7.92
CA ILE A 61 -7.29 6.67 -9.29
C ILE A 61 -8.82 6.74 -9.40
N ALA A 62 -9.55 5.78 -8.84
CA ALA A 62 -11.02 5.78 -8.85
C ALA A 62 -11.58 7.05 -8.18
N MET A 63 -11.01 7.43 -7.03
CA MET A 63 -11.39 8.63 -6.29
C MET A 63 -11.06 9.91 -7.05
N MET A 64 -9.91 9.96 -7.73
CA MET A 64 -9.54 11.10 -8.58
C MET A 64 -10.50 11.26 -9.76
N PHE A 65 -10.91 10.15 -10.39
CA PHE A 65 -11.84 10.17 -11.53
C PHE A 65 -13.28 10.53 -11.17
N ALA A 66 -13.68 10.36 -9.91
CA ALA A 66 -15.00 10.77 -9.45
C ALA A 66 -15.24 12.30 -9.55
N GLY A 67 -14.18 13.10 -9.79
CA GLY A 67 -14.29 14.42 -10.43
C GLY A 67 -14.85 15.54 -9.56
N HIS A 68 -14.84 15.39 -8.24
CA HIS A 68 -15.28 16.43 -7.30
C HIS A 68 -14.14 17.41 -6.93
N GLU A 69 -14.49 18.63 -6.51
CA GLU A 69 -13.50 19.64 -6.09
C GLU A 69 -12.54 19.09 -5.01
N GLY A 70 -11.24 19.26 -5.21
CA GLY A 70 -10.19 18.79 -4.29
C GLY A 70 -9.78 17.32 -4.48
N ALA A 71 -10.36 16.60 -5.44
CA ALA A 71 -9.92 15.25 -5.79
C ALA A 71 -8.44 15.20 -6.25
N GLU A 72 -7.94 16.30 -6.81
CA GLU A 72 -6.55 16.49 -7.22
C GLU A 72 -5.52 16.31 -6.09
N PHE A 73 -5.92 16.53 -4.84
CA PHE A 73 -5.04 16.38 -3.67
C PHE A 73 -5.13 15.01 -3.02
N ILE A 74 -6.13 14.17 -3.37
CA ILE A 74 -6.35 12.87 -2.73
C ILE A 74 -5.13 11.97 -2.90
N ALA A 75 -4.54 11.91 -4.09
CA ALA A 75 -3.35 11.10 -4.34
C ALA A 75 -2.17 11.54 -3.46
N ARG A 76 -1.92 12.85 -3.38
CA ARG A 76 -0.86 13.42 -2.54
C ARG A 76 -1.10 13.08 -1.07
N ASP A 77 -2.32 13.30 -0.60
CA ASP A 77 -2.68 13.14 0.81
C ASP A 77 -2.67 11.66 1.23
N ALA A 78 -3.10 10.75 0.34
CA ALA A 78 -3.01 9.31 0.56
C ALA A 78 -1.55 8.85 0.69
N VAL A 79 -0.67 9.26 -0.24
CA VAL A 79 0.76 8.88 -0.18
C VAL A 79 1.44 9.46 1.07
N PHE A 80 1.15 10.72 1.43
CA PHE A 80 1.64 11.28 2.70
C PHE A 80 1.14 10.48 3.91
N ALA A 81 -0.15 10.13 3.94
CA ALA A 81 -0.72 9.34 5.01
C ALA A 81 -0.07 7.95 5.10
N THR A 82 0.13 7.27 3.97
CA THR A 82 0.80 5.95 3.92
C THR A 82 2.21 6.04 4.48
N VAL A 83 3.03 7.00 4.06
CA VAL A 83 4.39 7.18 4.60
C VAL A 83 4.34 7.45 6.11
N MET A 84 3.44 8.33 6.56
CA MET A 84 3.30 8.68 7.98
C MET A 84 2.84 7.50 8.84
N ILE A 85 1.86 6.73 8.38
CA ILE A 85 1.32 5.56 9.08
C ILE A 85 2.36 4.45 9.14
N VAL A 86 3.07 4.16 8.05
CA VAL A 86 4.09 3.09 8.07
C VAL A 86 5.27 3.50 8.96
N MET A 87 5.83 4.70 8.78
CA MET A 87 7.04 5.12 9.50
C MET A 87 6.79 5.38 10.98
N ASN A 88 5.68 6.03 11.34
CA ASN A 88 5.42 6.40 12.74
C ASN A 88 4.46 5.43 13.43
N GLY A 89 3.47 4.91 12.70
CA GLY A 89 2.48 3.98 13.22
C GLY A 89 3.02 2.57 13.30
N VAL A 90 3.17 1.90 12.15
CA VAL A 90 3.54 0.48 12.07
C VAL A 90 4.93 0.25 12.67
N ILE A 91 5.97 0.89 12.14
CA ILE A 91 7.34 0.72 12.65
C ILE A 91 7.46 1.15 14.11
N GLY A 92 6.81 2.26 14.50
CA GLY A 92 6.80 2.74 15.87
C GLY A 92 6.17 1.74 16.85
N LEU A 93 5.02 1.14 16.48
CA LEU A 93 4.35 0.12 17.26
C LEU A 93 5.19 -1.17 17.36
N CYS A 94 5.78 -1.63 16.26
CA CYS A 94 6.68 -2.79 16.25
C CYS A 94 7.87 -2.57 17.20
N ILE A 95 8.49 -1.38 17.16
CA ILE A 95 9.60 -1.05 18.05
C ILE A 95 9.15 -0.97 19.51
N PHE A 96 8.01 -0.32 19.77
CA PHE A 96 7.46 -0.18 21.11
C PHE A 96 7.14 -1.54 21.75
N MET A 97 6.41 -2.40 21.03
CA MET A 97 6.06 -3.74 21.51
C MET A 97 7.29 -4.65 21.63
N GLY A 98 8.19 -4.60 20.65
CA GLY A 98 9.42 -5.39 20.66
C GLY A 98 10.35 -4.98 21.81
N GLY A 99 10.47 -3.68 22.09
CA GLY A 99 11.24 -3.13 23.19
C GLY A 99 10.62 -3.42 24.56
N PHE A 100 9.28 -3.42 24.67
CA PHE A 100 8.60 -3.82 25.90
C PHE A 100 8.90 -5.27 26.29
N LYS A 101 9.05 -6.16 25.29
CA LYS A 101 9.34 -7.59 25.52
C LYS A 101 10.84 -7.90 25.66
N HIS A 102 11.70 -7.28 24.86
CA HIS A 102 13.11 -7.66 24.75
C HIS A 102 14.09 -6.62 25.34
N HIS A 103 13.61 -5.45 25.78
CA HIS A 103 14.37 -4.31 26.32
C HIS A 103 15.37 -3.67 25.34
N GLU A 104 16.22 -4.47 24.69
CA GLU A 104 17.10 -4.09 23.59
C GLU A 104 16.80 -4.96 22.37
N MET A 105 16.69 -4.35 21.18
CA MET A 105 16.50 -5.06 19.92
C MET A 105 17.66 -4.76 18.99
N SER A 106 18.28 -5.80 18.46
CA SER A 106 19.24 -5.69 17.37
C SER A 106 18.51 -5.86 16.03
N PHE A 107 18.65 -4.87 15.15
CA PHE A 107 18.11 -4.92 13.79
C PHE A 107 19.24 -5.14 12.78
N ARG A 108 18.94 -5.89 11.72
CA ARG A 108 19.86 -6.01 10.58
C ARG A 108 19.75 -4.75 9.71
N ASN A 109 20.85 -4.02 9.58
CA ASN A 109 20.85 -2.72 8.89
C ASN A 109 21.14 -2.81 7.38
N GLU A 110 21.64 -3.94 6.88
CA GLU A 110 22.17 -4.03 5.50
C GLU A 110 21.09 -3.81 4.42
N GLY A 111 19.89 -4.37 4.58
CA GLY A 111 18.76 -4.17 3.66
C GLY A 111 17.84 -3.00 4.02
N THR A 112 17.77 -2.64 5.30
CA THR A 112 16.88 -1.58 5.81
C THR A 112 17.40 -0.20 5.45
N ASN A 113 18.72 0.03 5.55
CA ASN A 113 19.31 1.34 5.25
C ASN A 113 19.13 1.73 3.77
N SER A 114 19.26 0.79 2.85
CA SER A 114 19.05 1.05 1.42
C SER A 114 17.58 1.33 1.10
N ALA A 115 16.64 0.59 1.71
CA ALA A 115 15.21 0.85 1.56
C ALA A 115 14.81 2.23 2.10
N LEU A 116 15.29 2.60 3.30
CA LEU A 116 15.04 3.91 3.89
C LEU A 116 15.69 5.05 3.08
N ALA A 117 16.87 4.83 2.51
CA ALA A 117 17.53 5.83 1.66
C ALA A 117 16.72 6.11 0.39
N VAL A 118 16.24 5.06 -0.29
CA VAL A 118 15.39 5.21 -1.50
C VAL A 118 14.06 5.86 -1.13
N LEU A 119 13.42 5.44 -0.04
CA LEU A 119 12.18 6.06 0.45
C LEU A 119 12.38 7.54 0.76
N THR A 120 13.47 7.90 1.44
CA THR A 120 13.79 9.30 1.77
C THR A 120 14.01 10.13 0.50
N ALA A 121 14.74 9.59 -0.48
CA ALA A 121 14.96 10.25 -1.75
C ALA A 121 13.64 10.47 -2.50
N LEU A 122 12.81 9.44 -2.64
CA LEU A 122 11.51 9.53 -3.32
C LEU A 122 10.53 10.46 -2.60
N ALA A 123 10.43 10.38 -1.27
CA ALA A 123 9.57 11.24 -0.47
C ALA A 123 10.01 12.71 -0.57
N THR A 124 11.31 12.99 -0.45
CA THR A 124 11.83 14.36 -0.61
C THR A 124 11.53 14.88 -2.02
N PHE A 125 11.73 14.05 -3.03
CA PHE A 125 11.62 14.45 -4.42
C PHE A 125 10.18 14.64 -4.89
N ILE A 126 9.24 13.77 -4.49
CA ILE A 126 7.84 13.81 -4.95
C ILE A 126 6.97 14.65 -4.01
N LEU A 127 7.24 14.63 -2.71
CA LEU A 127 6.33 15.22 -1.70
C LEU A 127 6.84 16.57 -1.16
N VAL A 128 8.16 16.74 -0.99
CA VAL A 128 8.73 17.97 -0.41
C VAL A 128 9.09 18.99 -1.50
N MET A 129 9.71 18.55 -2.60
CA MET A 129 10.16 19.44 -3.67
C MET A 129 9.05 20.35 -4.25
N PRO A 130 7.81 19.88 -4.55
CA PRO A 130 6.77 20.76 -5.08
C PRO A 130 6.42 21.93 -4.15
N MET A 131 6.60 21.75 -2.83
CA MET A 131 6.30 22.78 -1.83
C MET A 131 7.31 23.92 -1.82
N VAL A 132 8.53 23.69 -2.32
CA VAL A 132 9.65 24.65 -2.25
C VAL A 132 10.03 25.21 -3.62
N THR A 133 9.47 24.68 -4.70
CA THR A 133 9.66 25.22 -6.05
C THR A 133 8.85 26.50 -6.25
N VAL A 134 9.49 27.53 -6.83
CA VAL A 134 8.85 28.83 -7.13
C VAL A 134 8.37 28.95 -8.57
N SER A 135 8.53 27.88 -9.37
CA SER A 135 8.29 27.88 -10.82
C SER A 135 6.80 27.91 -11.20
N THR A 136 5.91 27.50 -10.31
CA THR A 136 4.45 27.51 -10.47
C THR A 136 3.82 28.06 -9.19
N PRO A 137 2.70 28.81 -9.25
CA PRO A 137 1.95 29.19 -8.05
C PRO A 137 1.36 27.95 -7.36
N GLY A 138 1.68 27.76 -6.08
CA GLY A 138 1.20 26.62 -5.29
C GLY A 138 2.13 25.40 -5.30
N PRO A 139 1.78 24.32 -4.59
CA PRO A 139 2.62 23.15 -4.42
C PRO A 139 2.53 22.20 -5.62
N ASP A 140 2.92 22.69 -6.79
CA ASP A 140 2.77 21.97 -8.05
C ASP A 140 4.03 22.06 -8.92
N PHE A 141 4.25 21.04 -9.73
CA PHE A 141 5.33 20.99 -10.69
C PHE A 141 4.93 21.60 -12.03
N THR A 142 5.85 22.29 -12.69
CA THR A 142 5.70 22.54 -14.12
C THR A 142 5.67 21.22 -14.88
N LYS A 143 5.07 21.19 -16.09
CA LYS A 143 5.01 19.97 -16.91
C LYS A 143 6.38 19.30 -17.13
N GLY A 144 7.44 20.10 -17.30
CA GLY A 144 8.80 19.60 -17.44
C GLY A 144 9.36 19.00 -16.15
N GLN A 145 9.14 19.67 -15.00
CA GLN A 145 9.52 19.15 -13.68
C GLN A 145 8.76 17.87 -13.35
N LEU A 146 7.45 17.80 -13.65
CA LEU A 146 6.64 16.61 -13.43
C LEU A 146 7.12 15.42 -14.27
N ALA A 147 7.43 15.64 -15.55
CA ALA A 147 7.96 14.60 -16.43
C ALA A 147 9.33 14.09 -15.94
N PHE A 148 10.22 15.01 -15.58
CA PHE A 148 11.51 14.64 -14.98
C PHE A 148 11.31 13.88 -13.66
N ALA A 149 10.39 14.35 -12.81
CA ALA A 149 10.11 13.73 -11.53
C ALA A 149 9.57 12.30 -11.69
N GLY A 150 8.62 12.10 -12.60
CA GLY A 150 8.09 10.78 -12.91
C GLY A 150 9.16 9.81 -13.43
N VAL A 151 9.99 10.25 -14.39
CA VAL A 151 11.06 9.43 -14.96
C VAL A 151 12.12 9.08 -13.92
N ALA A 152 12.58 10.05 -13.14
CA ALA A 152 13.58 9.82 -12.11
C ALA A 152 13.06 8.91 -10.98
N SER A 153 11.81 9.08 -10.54
CA SER A 153 11.18 8.19 -9.56
C SER A 153 11.06 6.77 -10.07
N PHE A 154 10.65 6.59 -11.32
CA PHE A 154 10.59 5.27 -11.96
C PHE A 154 11.99 4.63 -12.07
N ALA A 155 13.01 5.40 -12.45
CA ALA A 155 14.38 4.92 -12.52
C ALA A 155 14.93 4.53 -11.14
N LEU A 156 14.67 5.32 -10.09
CA LEU A 156 15.06 5.01 -8.72
C LEU A 156 14.38 3.74 -8.20
N TYR A 157 13.08 3.57 -8.47
CA TYR A 157 12.37 2.35 -8.10
C TYR A 157 12.89 1.13 -8.88
N GLY A 158 13.14 1.27 -10.19
CA GLY A 158 13.75 0.21 -11.00
C GLY A 158 15.13 -0.20 -10.49
N ALA A 159 15.96 0.77 -10.10
CA ALA A 159 17.25 0.50 -9.47
C ALA A 159 17.08 -0.23 -8.14
N PHE A 160 16.14 0.20 -7.29
CA PHE A 160 15.82 -0.47 -6.03
C PHE A 160 15.43 -1.95 -6.24
N ILE A 161 14.54 -2.23 -7.20
CA ILE A 161 14.16 -3.60 -7.58
C ILE A 161 15.38 -4.40 -8.05
N PHE A 162 16.25 -3.80 -8.88
CA PHE A 162 17.48 -4.47 -9.34
C PHE A 162 18.45 -4.79 -8.18
N PHE A 163 18.61 -3.87 -7.22
CA PHE A 163 19.40 -4.11 -6.02
C PHE A 163 18.81 -5.23 -5.17
N GLN A 164 17.49 -5.24 -4.98
CA GLN A 164 16.78 -6.23 -4.18
C GLN A 164 16.78 -7.62 -4.81
N THR A 165 16.66 -7.72 -6.14
CA THR A 165 16.47 -9.00 -6.85
C THR A 165 17.76 -9.62 -7.38
N VAL A 166 18.73 -8.80 -7.79
CA VAL A 166 19.94 -9.26 -8.49
C VAL A 166 21.20 -8.85 -7.76
N SER A 167 21.47 -7.55 -7.62
CA SER A 167 22.81 -7.09 -7.29
C SER A 167 23.22 -7.32 -5.83
N HIS A 168 22.31 -7.10 -4.88
CA HIS A 168 22.58 -7.22 -3.44
C HIS A 168 21.51 -8.08 -2.75
N ARG A 169 21.03 -9.10 -3.46
CA ARG A 169 19.99 -10.02 -3.00
C ARG A 169 20.27 -10.57 -1.60
N ASP A 170 21.52 -10.88 -1.30
CA ASP A 170 21.94 -11.45 -0.01
C ASP A 170 21.68 -10.52 1.19
N TYR A 171 21.55 -9.20 0.99
CA TYR A 171 21.17 -8.26 2.05
C TYR A 171 19.68 -8.36 2.43
N TYR A 172 18.86 -8.90 1.53
CA TYR A 172 17.42 -9.06 1.68
C TYR A 172 17.00 -10.49 2.01
N LEU A 173 17.92 -11.46 1.94
CA LEU A 173 17.65 -12.85 2.33
C LEU A 173 17.94 -13.09 3.82
N PRO A 174 17.12 -13.87 4.54
CA PRO A 174 17.50 -14.39 5.86
C PRO A 174 18.75 -15.29 5.76
N LYS A 175 19.71 -15.16 6.68
CA LYS A 175 20.88 -16.05 6.72
C LYS A 175 20.43 -17.46 7.14
N ALA A 176 21.11 -18.49 6.63
CA ALA A 176 20.78 -19.90 6.88
C ALA A 176 20.84 -20.30 8.37
N GLU A 177 21.53 -19.54 9.23
CA GLU A 177 21.54 -19.77 10.68
C GLU A 177 20.20 -19.39 11.36
N ASP A 178 19.51 -18.35 10.87
CA ASP A 178 18.19 -17.92 11.39
C ASP A 178 17.05 -18.84 10.92
N GLN A 179 17.29 -19.69 9.92
CA GLN A 179 16.31 -20.68 9.46
C GLN A 179 16.14 -21.87 10.43
N LYS A 180 17.09 -22.08 11.36
CA LYS A 180 17.01 -23.19 12.32
C LYS A 180 16.06 -22.93 13.50
N THR A 181 15.68 -21.69 13.75
CA THR A 181 14.87 -21.28 14.90
C THR A 181 13.44 -20.89 14.55
N ASN A 182 13.08 -20.85 13.26
CA ASN A 182 11.75 -20.43 12.81
C ASN A 182 10.88 -21.66 12.49
N SER A 183 9.97 -22.02 13.41
CA SER A 183 9.08 -23.18 13.26
C SER A 183 8.03 -23.02 12.15
N GLU A 184 7.85 -21.81 11.60
CA GLU A 184 6.89 -21.52 10.53
C GLU A 184 7.46 -21.72 9.11
N THR A 185 8.79 -21.80 8.95
CA THR A 185 9.42 -22.05 7.63
C THR A 185 9.30 -23.49 7.12
N HIS A 186 8.56 -24.36 7.82
CA HIS A 186 8.31 -25.74 7.43
C HIS A 186 6.98 -25.98 6.70
N ALA A 187 6.21 -24.94 6.38
CA ALA A 187 5.04 -25.11 5.52
C ALA A 187 5.49 -25.61 4.13
N GLU A 188 4.96 -26.74 3.69
CA GLU A 188 5.26 -27.27 2.36
C GLU A 188 4.89 -26.24 1.29
N LYS A 189 5.78 -26.05 0.31
CA LYS A 189 5.54 -25.12 -0.81
C LYS A 189 4.18 -25.43 -1.44
N PRO A 190 3.32 -24.42 -1.70
CA PRO A 190 2.02 -24.64 -2.30
C PRO A 190 2.11 -25.46 -3.60
N SER A 191 1.14 -26.35 -3.82
CA SER A 191 1.01 -27.05 -5.10
C SER A 191 0.79 -26.05 -6.24
N ASN A 192 1.28 -26.35 -7.45
CA ASN A 192 1.12 -25.48 -8.61
C ASN A 192 -0.36 -25.17 -8.92
N LEU A 193 -1.26 -26.11 -8.63
CA LEU A 193 -2.72 -25.89 -8.74
C LEU A 193 -3.20 -24.83 -7.75
N LYS A 194 -2.74 -24.87 -6.50
CA LYS A 194 -3.08 -23.88 -5.46
C LYS A 194 -2.56 -22.49 -5.82
N THR A 195 -1.33 -22.41 -6.35
CA THR A 195 -0.77 -21.13 -6.81
C THR A 195 -1.55 -20.57 -8.00
N GLY A 196 -1.93 -21.41 -8.97
CA GLY A 196 -2.76 -20.99 -10.10
C GLY A 196 -4.14 -20.50 -9.69
N THR A 197 -4.80 -21.20 -8.76
CA THR A 197 -6.10 -20.75 -8.23
C THR A 197 -5.97 -19.46 -7.44
N SER A 198 -4.92 -19.32 -6.62
CA SER A 198 -4.67 -18.07 -5.89
C SER A 198 -4.39 -16.90 -6.82
N LEU A 199 -3.70 -17.12 -7.96
CA LEU A 199 -3.49 -16.06 -8.94
C LEU A 199 -4.80 -15.55 -9.54
N VAL A 200 -5.72 -16.46 -9.92
CA VAL A 200 -7.03 -16.07 -10.45
C VAL A 200 -7.87 -15.36 -9.38
N LEU A 201 -7.90 -15.90 -8.16
CA LEU A 201 -8.64 -15.30 -7.06
C LEU A 201 -8.06 -13.95 -6.63
N LEU A 202 -6.74 -13.77 -6.70
CA LEU A 202 -6.08 -12.48 -6.51
C LEU A 202 -6.62 -11.47 -7.52
N LEU A 203 -6.61 -11.79 -8.82
CA LEU A 203 -7.12 -10.86 -9.85
C LEU A 203 -8.61 -10.53 -9.65
N VAL A 204 -9.42 -11.51 -9.28
CA VAL A 204 -10.85 -11.29 -8.97
C VAL A 204 -11.01 -10.40 -7.75
N SER A 205 -10.25 -10.65 -6.68
CA SER A 205 -10.30 -9.85 -5.45
C SER A 205 -9.87 -8.41 -5.70
N LEU A 206 -8.80 -8.19 -6.49
CA LEU A 206 -8.37 -6.86 -6.89
C LEU A 206 -9.49 -6.12 -7.66
N ALA A 207 -10.11 -6.77 -8.65
CA ALA A 207 -11.24 -6.18 -9.38
C ALA A 207 -12.43 -5.86 -8.46
N ALA A 208 -12.75 -6.74 -7.52
CA ALA A 208 -13.82 -6.53 -6.55
C ALA A 208 -13.51 -5.35 -5.61
N VAL A 209 -12.27 -5.23 -5.13
CA VAL A 209 -11.83 -4.11 -4.28
C VAL A 209 -12.00 -2.78 -5.00
N VAL A 210 -11.55 -2.69 -6.26
CA VAL A 210 -11.68 -1.47 -7.07
C VAL A 210 -13.15 -1.10 -7.26
N GLY A 211 -13.98 -2.06 -7.67
CA GLY A 211 -15.41 -1.81 -7.91
C GLY A 211 -16.19 -1.45 -6.64
N LEU A 212 -15.91 -2.12 -5.52
CA LEU A 212 -16.58 -1.83 -4.24
C LEU A 212 -16.19 -0.47 -3.68
N ALA A 213 -14.92 -0.09 -3.82
CA ALA A 213 -14.46 1.20 -3.35
C ALA A 213 -15.00 2.36 -4.19
N GLU A 214 -15.07 2.20 -5.51
CA GLU A 214 -15.73 3.18 -6.39
C GLU A 214 -17.20 3.37 -5.98
N ALA A 215 -17.91 2.27 -5.69
CA ALA A 215 -19.29 2.32 -5.21
C ALA A 215 -19.44 2.97 -3.82
N LEU A 216 -18.44 2.82 -2.94
CA LEU A 216 -18.44 3.37 -1.59
C LEU A 216 -18.00 4.83 -1.51
N ASN A 217 -17.35 5.37 -2.54
CA ASN A 217 -16.80 6.73 -2.53
C ASN A 217 -17.81 7.79 -2.05
N PRO A 218 -19.03 7.90 -2.62
CA PRO A 218 -19.97 8.95 -2.19
C PRO A 218 -20.37 8.84 -0.72
N ALA A 219 -20.43 7.61 -0.19
CA ALA A 219 -20.74 7.37 1.22
C ALA A 219 -19.59 7.79 2.14
N ILE A 220 -18.34 7.56 1.73
CA ILE A 220 -17.14 8.00 2.47
C ILE A 220 -17.12 9.53 2.53
N GLU A 221 -17.33 10.22 1.41
CA GLU A 221 -17.35 11.69 1.37
C GLU A 221 -18.49 12.27 2.22
N ALA A 222 -19.69 11.71 2.11
CA ALA A 222 -20.83 12.11 2.92
C ALA A 222 -20.55 11.92 4.42
N GLY A 223 -19.90 10.82 4.79
CA GLY A 223 -19.48 10.55 6.17
C GLY A 223 -18.47 11.58 6.69
N VAL A 224 -17.42 11.88 5.90
CA VAL A 224 -16.41 12.91 6.24
C VAL A 224 -17.07 14.28 6.38
N LYS A 225 -17.96 14.65 5.45
CA LYS A 225 -18.71 15.91 5.51
C LYS A 225 -19.63 15.98 6.71
N ALA A 226 -20.34 14.89 7.04
CA ALA A 226 -21.23 14.82 8.20
C ALA A 226 -20.46 14.93 9.52
N ALA A 227 -19.24 14.41 9.58
CA ALA A 227 -18.34 14.54 10.72
C ALA A 227 -17.70 15.94 10.84
N GLY A 228 -17.90 16.83 9.86
CA GLY A 228 -17.22 18.14 9.80
C GLY A 228 -15.70 18.03 9.59
N ALA A 229 -15.22 16.87 9.12
CA ALA A 229 -13.81 16.58 8.95
C ALA A 229 -13.27 17.11 7.61
N PRO A 230 -11.97 17.45 7.52
CA PRO A 230 -11.38 17.90 6.27
C PRO A 230 -11.31 16.77 5.24
N LYS A 231 -11.39 17.12 3.95
CA LYS A 231 -11.34 16.15 2.83
C LYS A 231 -10.07 15.29 2.82
N THR A 232 -8.98 15.80 3.40
CA THR A 232 -7.72 15.07 3.56
C THR A 232 -7.86 13.76 4.33
N VAL A 233 -8.89 13.64 5.20
CA VAL A 233 -9.21 12.40 5.95
C VAL A 233 -9.53 11.24 5.01
N VAL A 234 -10.02 11.50 3.80
CA VAL A 234 -10.27 10.46 2.80
C VAL A 234 -8.97 9.75 2.41
N GLY A 235 -7.89 10.51 2.16
CA GLY A 235 -6.57 9.93 1.88
C GLY A 235 -6.05 9.08 3.04
N ILE A 236 -6.28 9.53 4.28
CA ILE A 236 -5.91 8.78 5.49
C ILE A 236 -6.73 7.47 5.59
N ALA A 237 -8.02 7.52 5.29
CA ALA A 237 -8.89 6.33 5.32
C ALA A 237 -8.47 5.29 4.27
N ILE A 238 -8.09 5.73 3.07
CA ILE A 238 -7.54 4.85 2.02
C ILE A 238 -6.24 4.20 2.50
N ALA A 239 -5.30 4.99 3.02
CA ALA A 239 -4.03 4.48 3.53
C ALA A 239 -4.25 3.45 4.66
N MET A 240 -5.15 3.73 5.61
CA MET A 240 -5.48 2.78 6.68
C MET A 240 -6.14 1.50 6.16
N LEU A 241 -7.04 1.58 5.18
CA LEU A 241 -7.69 0.40 4.59
C LEU A 241 -6.68 -0.52 3.92
N VAL A 242 -5.75 0.06 3.16
CA VAL A 242 -4.71 -0.68 2.42
C VAL A 242 -3.68 -1.29 3.36
N LEU A 243 -3.29 -0.55 4.41
CA LEU A 243 -2.29 -0.99 5.39
C LEU A 243 -2.86 -1.94 6.46
N LEU A 244 -4.19 -2.06 6.56
CA LEU A 244 -4.84 -2.90 7.55
C LEU A 244 -4.30 -4.35 7.56
N PRO A 245 -4.13 -5.04 6.42
CA PRO A 245 -3.61 -6.40 6.41
C PRO A 245 -2.14 -6.50 6.87
N GLU A 246 -1.30 -5.51 6.54
CA GLU A 246 0.13 -5.52 6.91
C GLU A 246 0.36 -5.26 8.40
N GLY A 247 -0.57 -4.58 9.09
CA GLY A 247 -0.47 -4.38 10.54
C GLY A 247 -0.80 -5.62 11.37
N PHE A 248 -1.39 -6.66 10.77
CA PHE A 248 -1.74 -7.92 11.43
C PHE A 248 -0.79 -9.09 11.14
N ALA A 249 0.09 -8.94 10.15
CA ALA A 249 1.13 -9.91 9.81
C ALA A 249 2.34 -9.78 10.76
#